data_AF-A0A656JZ76-F1
#
_entry.id   AF-A0A656JZ76-F1
#
_cell.length_a   1.000
_cell.length_b   1.000
_cell.length_c   1.000
_cell.angle_alpha   90.00
_cell.angle_beta   90.00
_cell.angle_gamma   90.00
#
_symmetry.space_group_name_H-M   'P 1'
#
loop_
_entity.id
_entity.type
_entity.pdbx_description
1 polymer ?
#
loop_
_entity_poly.entity_id
_entity_poly.type
_entity_poly.pdbx_seq_one_letter_code
_entity_poly.pdbx_strand_id
1 'polypeptide(L)' 'MSDRLTLLRPDDWHIHLRDGAVLPHTVADVARTFGRAIIMPNLVPPVRNAQQADAYRQRILAARPAGSRFEP' A
#
# COMPACT_ATOMS: atom_id res chain seq x y z
N MET A 1 -30.63 11.48 -11.94
CA MET A 1 -29.40 11.33 -11.15
C MET A 1 -28.58 10.20 -11.75
N SER A 2 -27.25 10.23 -11.65
CA SER A 2 -26.41 9.11 -12.10
C SER A 2 -25.97 8.31 -10.89
N ASP A 3 -26.31 7.02 -10.87
CA ASP A 3 -26.03 6.12 -9.74
C ASP A 3 -24.68 5.39 -9.90
N ARG A 4 -23.94 5.70 -10.98
CA ARG A 4 -22.66 5.05 -11.32
C ARG A 4 -21.67 6.03 -11.93
N LEU A 5 -20.42 5.92 -11.49
CA LEU A 5 -19.25 6.55 -12.10
C LEU A 5 -18.20 5.47 -12.37
N THR A 6 -17.71 5.41 -13.61
CA THR A 6 -16.61 4.52 -14.01
C THR A 6 -15.35 5.36 -14.20
N LEU A 7 -14.28 4.98 -13.54
CA LEU A 7 -12.97 5.63 -13.64
C LEU A 7 -11.92 4.59 -14.03
N LEU A 8 -10.84 5.03 -14.64
CA LEU A 8 -9.62 4.22 -14.71
C LEU A 8 -9.15 3.92 -13.29
N ARG A 9 -8.51 2.76 -13.11
CA ARG A 9 -8.00 2.36 -11.79
C ARG A 9 -7.07 3.46 -11.24
N PRO A 10 -7.38 4.05 -10.08
CA PRO A 10 -6.59 5.14 -9.54
C PRO A 10 -5.33 4.64 -8.82
N ASP A 11 -4.47 5.58 -8.42
CA ASP A 11 -3.32 5.37 -7.52
C ASP A 11 -3.47 6.26 -6.29
N ASP A 12 -2.87 5.86 -5.16
CA ASP A 12 -2.91 6.61 -3.91
C ASP A 12 -1.57 7.31 -3.64
N TRP A 13 -1.53 8.63 -3.80
CA TRP A 13 -0.30 9.41 -3.66
C TRP A 13 0.08 9.74 -2.21
N HIS A 14 -0.70 9.29 -1.21
CA HIS A 14 -0.39 9.52 0.21
C HIS A 14 -1.08 8.50 1.13
N ILE A 15 -0.38 7.44 1.53
CA ILE A 15 -0.94 6.43 2.45
C ILE A 15 0.02 6.02 3.58
N HIS A 16 -0.56 5.61 4.72
CA HIS A 16 0.15 4.97 5.83
C HIS A 16 -0.29 3.51 5.98
N LEU A 17 0.56 2.56 5.61
CA LEU A 17 0.24 1.13 5.73
C LEU A 17 0.55 0.53 7.12
N ARG A 18 1.25 1.28 7.98
CA ARG A 18 1.72 0.78 9.30
C ARG A 18 2.64 -0.44 9.12
N ASP A 19 2.83 -1.25 10.15
CA ASP A 19 3.69 -2.44 10.09
C ASP A 19 3.14 -3.56 11.01
N GLY A 20 3.79 -4.71 11.04
CA GLY A 20 3.48 -5.82 11.93
C GLY A 20 2.07 -6.38 11.69
N ALA A 21 1.32 -6.63 12.76
CA ALA A 21 -0.01 -7.26 12.69
C ALA A 21 -1.05 -6.46 11.89
N VAL A 22 -0.84 -5.15 11.74
CA VAL A 22 -1.78 -4.27 11.01
C VAL A 22 -1.51 -4.28 9.51
N LEU A 23 -0.26 -4.51 9.10
CA LEU A 23 0.16 -4.42 7.70
C LEU A 23 -0.67 -5.30 6.73
N PRO A 24 -0.99 -6.57 7.02
CA PRO A 24 -1.82 -7.37 6.12
C PRO A 24 -3.20 -6.77 5.84
N HIS A 25 -3.79 -6.10 6.83
CA HIS A 25 -5.12 -5.52 6.71
C HIS A 25 -5.09 -4.27 5.82
N THR A 26 -4.17 -3.34 6.09
CA THR A 26 -4.04 -2.09 5.33
C THR A 26 -3.58 -2.33 3.90
N VAL A 27 -2.70 -3.31 3.67
CA VAL A 27 -2.27 -3.71 2.33
C VAL A 27 -3.42 -4.33 1.53
N ALA A 28 -4.23 -5.20 2.15
CA ALA A 28 -5.39 -5.77 1.48
C ALA A 28 -6.41 -4.68 1.08
N ASP A 29 -6.62 -3.68 1.95
CA ASP A 29 -7.53 -2.57 1.69
C ASP A 29 -7.10 -1.68 0.53
N VAL A 30 -5.83 -1.23 0.50
CA VAL A 30 -5.34 -0.39 -0.61
C VAL A 30 -5.32 -1.18 -1.93
N ALA A 31 -4.92 -2.46 -1.88
CA ALA A 31 -4.76 -3.30 -3.06
C ALA A 31 -6.08 -3.60 -3.79
N ARG A 32 -7.22 -3.53 -3.09
CA ARG A 32 -8.57 -3.72 -3.65
C ARG A 32 -8.93 -2.61 -4.64
N THR A 33 -8.46 -1.39 -4.42
CA THR A 33 -8.89 -0.20 -5.16
C THR A 33 -7.78 0.35 -6.05
N PHE A 34 -6.58 0.52 -5.50
CA PHE A 34 -5.51 1.29 -6.13
C PHE A 34 -4.51 0.42 -6.87
N GLY A 35 -3.94 0.94 -7.96
CA GLY A 35 -2.90 0.30 -8.74
C GLY A 35 -1.54 0.40 -8.07
N ARG A 36 -1.16 1.60 -7.64
CA ARG A 36 0.10 1.95 -6.98
C ARG A 36 -0.15 2.87 -5.78
N ALA A 37 0.86 3.02 -4.94
CA ALA A 37 0.80 4.00 -3.86
C ALA A 37 2.15 4.64 -3.52
N ILE A 38 2.11 5.86 -2.96
CA ILE A 38 3.26 6.47 -2.26
C ILE A 38 3.06 6.27 -0.76
N ILE A 39 3.90 5.40 -0.20
CA ILE A 39 3.77 4.92 1.18
C ILE A 39 4.67 5.75 2.09
N MET A 40 4.06 6.39 3.10
CA MET A 40 4.77 7.29 4.00
C MET A 40 5.72 6.55 4.96
N PRO A 41 6.91 7.12 5.26
CA PRO A 41 7.99 6.43 5.97
C PRO A 41 7.92 6.54 7.51
N ASN A 42 6.86 7.12 8.07
CA ASN A 42 6.74 7.46 9.49
C ASN A 42 6.34 6.27 10.39
N LEU A 43 7.03 5.14 10.23
CA LEU A 43 6.98 4.02 11.18
C LEU A 43 7.65 4.38 12.52
N VAL A 44 7.59 3.47 13.48
CA VAL A 44 8.28 3.59 14.77
C VAL A 44 9.25 2.42 14.92
N PRO A 45 10.58 2.62 14.74
CA PRO A 45 11.24 3.85 14.29
C PRO A 45 10.97 4.16 12.79
N PRO A 46 11.15 5.40 12.33
CA PRO A 46 10.86 5.76 10.94
C PRO A 46 11.86 5.12 9.97
N VAL A 47 11.41 4.94 8.73
CA VAL A 47 12.26 4.53 7.61
C VAL A 47 13.11 5.72 7.18
N ARG A 48 14.44 5.61 7.28
CA ARG A 48 15.41 6.70 7.14
C ARG A 48 16.40 6.52 5.99
N ASN A 49 16.47 5.33 5.39
CA ASN A 49 17.42 5.06 4.32
C ASN A 49 16.88 4.02 3.33
N ALA A 50 17.58 3.85 2.21
CA ALA A 50 17.17 2.96 1.11
C ALA A 50 17.06 1.49 1.54
N GLN A 51 17.96 1.01 2.41
CA GLN A 51 17.91 -0.38 2.89
C GLN A 51 16.66 -0.64 3.73
N GLN A 52 16.28 0.30 4.61
CA GLN A 52 15.06 0.21 5.39
C GLN A 52 13.81 0.30 4.51
N ALA A 53 13.84 1.14 3.47
CA ALA A 53 12.77 1.26 2.51
C ALA A 53 12.57 -0.04 1.71
N ASP A 54 13.64 -0.66 1.24
CA ASP A 54 13.56 -1.95 0.55
C ASP A 54 13.03 -3.04 1.48
N ALA A 55 13.54 -3.15 2.72
CA ALA A 55 13.03 -4.10 3.70
C ALA A 55 11.53 -3.90 3.99
N TYR A 56 11.07 -2.65 4.07
CA TYR A 56 9.65 -2.34 4.26
C TYR A 56 8.83 -2.73 3.03
N ARG A 57 9.31 -2.42 1.82
CA ARG A 57 8.68 -2.85 0.56
C ARG A 57 8.55 -4.37 0.49
N GLN A 58 9.56 -5.13 0.90
CA GLN A 58 9.46 -6.60 0.93
C GLN A 58 8.36 -7.09 1.88
N ARG A 59 8.21 -6.47 3.06
CA ARG A 59 7.10 -6.80 3.98
C ARG A 59 5.74 -6.48 3.37
N ILE A 60 5.61 -5.34 2.67
CA ILE A 60 4.38 -4.95 1.97
C ILE A 60 4.05 -5.94 0.85
N LEU A 61 5.04 -6.34 0.04
CA LEU A 61 4.87 -7.33 -1.02
C LEU A 61 4.48 -8.70 -0.47
N ALA A 62 5.04 -9.12 0.66
CA ALA A 62 4.67 -10.36 1.33
C ALA A 62 3.24 -10.33 1.91
N ALA A 63 2.77 -9.15 2.33
CA ALA A 63 1.41 -8.93 2.82
C ALA A 63 0.37 -8.74 1.70
N ARG A 64 0.81 -8.64 0.44
CA ARG A 64 -0.07 -8.40 -0.70
C ARG A 64 -0.96 -9.62 -0.98
N PRO A 65 -2.30 -9.46 -1.12
CA PRO A 65 -3.19 -10.57 -1.45
C PRO A 65 -2.77 -11.32 -2.72
N ALA A 66 -2.93 -12.65 -2.72
CA ALA A 66 -2.64 -13.48 -3.88
C ALA A 66 -3.45 -13.01 -5.11
N GLY A 67 -2.79 -12.94 -6.27
CA GLY A 67 -3.40 -12.46 -7.51
C GLY A 67 -3.61 -10.95 -7.60
N SER A 68 -3.27 -10.18 -6.56
CA SER A 68 -3.33 -8.72 -6.62
C SER A 68 -2.31 -8.15 -7.61
N ARG A 69 -2.76 -7.19 -8.41
CA ARG A 69 -1.93 -6.37 -9.31
C ARG A 69 -1.46 -5.06 -8.67
N PHE A 70 -1.55 -4.93 -7.34
CA PHE A 70 -1.07 -3.75 -6.63
C PHE A 70 0.46 -3.70 -6.64
N GLU A 71 1.01 -2.56 -7.04
CA GLU A 71 2.44 -2.25 -7.10
C GLU A 71 2.79 -1.23 -5.99
N PRO A 72 3.11 -1.70 -4.77
CA PRO A 72 3.49 -0.86 -3.64
C PRO A 72 4.87 -0.23 -3.77
#